data_AF-A0A7C4I7I6-F1
#
_entry.id   AF-A0A7C4I7I6-F1
#
_cell.length_a   1.000
_cell.length_b   1.000
_cell.length_c   1.000
_cell.angle_alpha   90.00
_cell.angle_beta   90.00
_cell.angle_gamma   90.00
#
_symmetry.space_group_name_H-M   'P 1'
#
loop_
_entity.id
_entity.type
_entity.pdbx_description
1 polymer ?
#
loop_
_entity_poly.entity_id
_entity_poly.type
_entity_poly.pdbx_seq_one_letter_code
_entity_poly.pdbx_strand_id
1 'polypeptide(L)'
;MIDLGALPFEELVMLLSAIAWVLVAGGGLAFFATHRDAALKRRLWPWANLLASASFVALAVWASGASVELAPLLLVGAAGLTAYGYRAAQFCGRCGATVFSANPFVRERFCPKCAARLRADAG
;
A
#
# COMPACT_ATOMS: atom_id res chain seq x y z
N MET A 1 21.99 2.19 22.54
CA MET A 1 20.76 2.82 23.06
C MET A 1 20.62 4.14 22.32
N ILE A 2 19.56 4.31 21.54
CA ILE A 2 19.30 5.57 20.82
C ILE A 2 18.85 6.59 21.87
N ASP A 3 19.57 7.70 22.00
CA ASP A 3 19.25 8.76 22.95
C ASP A 3 18.15 9.66 22.35
N LEU A 4 16.89 9.28 22.59
CA LEU A 4 15.71 9.93 22.02
C LEU A 4 15.55 11.39 22.46
N GLY A 5 16.20 11.81 23.55
CA GLY A 5 16.13 13.18 24.07
C GLY A 5 17.05 14.18 23.36
N ALA A 6 18.03 13.70 22.59
CA ALA A 6 19.01 14.53 21.89
C ALA A 6 18.67 14.78 20.41
N LEU A 7 17.61 14.14 19.89
CA LEU A 7 17.24 14.25 18.49
C LEU A 7 16.48 15.56 18.21
N PRO A 8 16.78 16.26 17.11
CA PRO A 8 15.97 17.38 16.68
C PRO A 8 14.55 16.90 16.36
N PHE A 9 13.56 17.77 16.59
CA PHE A 9 12.14 17.45 16.40
C PHE A 9 11.84 16.83 15.02
N GLU A 10 12.52 17.29 13.98
CA GLU A 10 12.37 16.79 12.61
C GLU A 10 12.80 15.32 12.47
N GLU A 11 13.93 14.94 13.06
CA GLU A 11 14.41 13.56 13.07
C GLU A 11 13.50 12.64 13.89
N LEU A 12 12.98 13.15 15.03
CA LEU A 12 12.01 12.41 15.84
C LEU A 12 10.75 12.09 15.03
N VAL A 13 10.20 13.08 14.30
CA VAL A 13 9.02 12.91 13.45
C VAL A 13 9.30 11.93 12.32
N MET A 14 10.45 12.02 11.65
CA MET A 14 10.84 11.06 10.61
C MET A 14 10.96 9.64 11.16
N LEU A 15 11.60 9.45 12.31
CA LEU A 15 11.78 8.15 12.95
C LEU A 15 10.44 7.52 13.31
N LEU A 16 9.56 8.27 13.98
CA LEU A 16 8.22 7.81 14.35
C LEU A 16 7.39 7.47 13.12
N SER A 17 7.47 8.29 12.08
CA SER A 17 6.78 8.06 10.81
C SER A 17 7.29 6.79 10.11
N ALA A 18 8.60 6.57 10.09
CA ALA A 18 9.21 5.36 9.54
C ALA A 18 8.76 4.11 10.31
N ILE A 19 8.76 4.15 11.64
CA ILE A 19 8.28 3.05 12.49
C ILE A 19 6.80 2.77 12.22
N ALA A 20 5.96 3.81 12.18
CA ALA A 20 4.54 3.68 11.86
C ALA A 20 4.33 3.04 10.49
N TRP A 21 5.09 3.46 9.47
CA TRP A 21 5.05 2.87 8.13
C TRP A 21 5.46 1.42 8.11
N VAL A 22 6.52 1.04 8.83
CA VAL A 22 6.95 -0.36 8.94
C VAL A 22 5.88 -1.21 9.62
N LEU A 23 5.24 -0.70 10.68
CA LEU A 23 4.16 -1.39 11.37
C LEU A 23 2.91 -1.54 10.49
N VAL A 24 2.53 -0.49 9.75
CA VAL A 24 1.37 -0.53 8.85
C VAL A 24 1.63 -1.44 7.65
N ALA A 25 2.80 -1.32 7.01
CA ALA A 25 3.17 -2.16 5.87
C ALA A 25 3.32 -3.62 6.30
N GLY A 26 4.04 -3.88 7.39
CA GLY A 26 4.25 -5.22 7.93
C GLY A 26 2.95 -5.86 8.43
N GLY A 27 2.16 -5.13 9.21
CA GLY A 27 0.85 -5.57 9.69
C GLY A 27 -0.15 -5.79 8.56
N GLY A 28 -0.16 -4.90 7.57
CA GLY A 28 -0.94 -5.05 6.35
C GLY A 28 -0.55 -6.29 5.57
N LEU A 29 0.74 -6.48 5.28
CA LEU A 29 1.25 -7.69 4.61
C LEU A 29 0.88 -8.96 5.37
N ALA A 30 1.06 -8.97 6.70
CA ALA A 30 0.69 -10.11 7.54
C ALA A 30 -0.82 -10.39 7.47
N PHE A 31 -1.66 -9.36 7.57
CA PHE A 31 -3.11 -9.48 7.43
C PHE A 31 -3.51 -10.00 6.05
N PHE A 32 -2.95 -9.44 4.98
CA PHE A 32 -3.21 -9.87 3.60
C PHE A 32 -2.61 -11.25 3.28
N ALA A 33 -1.63 -11.75 4.04
CA ALA A 33 -1.08 -13.09 3.89
C ALA A 33 -1.87 -14.16 4.67
N THR A 34 -2.40 -13.81 5.86
CA THR A 34 -3.02 -14.76 6.79
C THR A 34 -4.53 -14.84 6.65
N HIS A 35 -5.21 -13.72 6.40
CA HIS A 35 -6.66 -13.67 6.31
C HIS A 35 -7.14 -14.37 5.03
N ARG A 36 -8.20 -15.16 5.07
CA ARG A 36 -8.71 -15.88 3.87
C ARG A 36 -9.89 -15.20 3.18
N ASP A 37 -10.51 -14.23 3.84
CA ASP A 37 -11.65 -13.51 3.28
C ASP A 37 -11.21 -12.56 2.16
N ALA A 38 -11.49 -12.95 0.92
CA ALA A 38 -11.18 -12.16 -0.27
C ALA A 38 -12.14 -10.98 -0.49
N ALA A 39 -13.36 -11.03 0.06
CA ALA A 39 -14.33 -9.93 -0.07
C ALA A 39 -13.93 -8.77 0.85
N LEU A 40 -13.55 -9.09 2.09
CA LEU A 40 -13.04 -8.10 3.04
C LEU A 40 -11.76 -7.43 2.53
N LYS A 41 -10.82 -8.22 1.98
CA LYS A 41 -9.58 -7.69 1.39
C LYS A 41 -9.85 -6.77 0.20
N ARG A 42 -10.77 -7.14 -0.70
CA ARG A 42 -11.20 -6.30 -1.84
C ARG A 42 -11.78 -4.97 -1.36
N ARG A 43 -12.51 -4.97 -0.24
CA ARG A 43 -13.09 -3.75 0.33
C ARG A 43 -12.04 -2.88 1.03
N LEU A 44 -11.10 -3.48 1.76
CA LEU A 44 -10.07 -2.75 2.52
C LEU A 44 -8.91 -2.27 1.65
N TRP A 45 -8.54 -3.00 0.60
CA TRP A 45 -7.41 -2.66 -0.27
C TRP A 45 -7.43 -1.22 -0.81
N PRO A 46 -8.54 -0.69 -1.39
CA PRO A 46 -8.56 0.68 -1.88
C PRO A 46 -8.34 1.70 -0.76
N TRP A 47 -8.91 1.48 0.43
CA TRP A 47 -8.70 2.35 1.59
C TRP A 47 -7.26 2.29 2.10
N ALA A 48 -6.68 1.09 2.19
CA ALA A 48 -5.29 0.89 2.59
C ALA A 48 -4.33 1.57 1.60
N ASN A 49 -4.58 1.44 0.29
CA ASN A 49 -3.77 2.10 -0.74
C ASN A 49 -3.91 3.62 -0.67
N LEU A 50 -5.14 4.13 -0.53
CA LEU A 50 -5.39 5.57 -0.43
C LEU A 50 -4.72 6.17 0.82
N LEU A 51 -4.82 5.52 1.98
CA LEU A 51 -4.17 5.97 3.22
C LEU A 51 -2.64 5.92 3.10
N ALA A 52 -2.09 4.87 2.49
CA ALA A 52 -0.65 4.76 2.24
C ALA A 52 -0.18 5.88 1.29
N SER A 53 -0.87 6.10 0.17
CA SER A 53 -0.50 7.16 -0.77
C SER A 53 -0.67 8.56 -0.18
N ALA A 54 -1.76 8.82 0.55
CA ALA A 54 -2.00 10.12 1.19
C ALA A 54 -0.95 10.43 2.27
N SER A 55 -0.63 9.45 3.12
CA SER A 55 0.40 9.63 4.15
C SER A 55 1.81 9.79 3.55
N PHE A 56 2.11 9.10 2.45
CA PHE A 56 3.37 9.28 1.71
C PHE A 56 3.49 10.69 1.15
N VAL A 57 2.42 11.21 0.51
CA VAL A 57 2.41 12.59 -0.01
C VAL A 57 2.54 13.61 1.11
N ALA A 58 1.80 13.44 2.21
CA ALA A 58 1.86 14.36 3.35
C ALA A 58 3.29 14.43 3.93
N LEU A 59 3.94 13.28 4.10
CA LEU A 59 5.33 13.21 4.53
C LEU A 59 6.29 13.80 3.51
N ALA A 60 6.10 13.53 2.22
CA ALA A 60 6.95 14.07 1.17
C ALA A 60 6.87 15.60 1.13
N VAL A 61 5.67 16.18 1.21
CA VAL A 61 5.47 17.65 1.25
C VAL A 61 6.10 18.25 2.51
N TRP A 62 5.90 17.62 3.66
CA TRP A 62 6.46 18.10 4.93
C TRP A 62 8.00 18.03 4.94
N ALA A 63 8.60 16.90 4.52
CA ALA A 63 10.04 16.68 4.54
C ALA A 63 10.81 17.45 3.47
N SER A 64 10.21 17.66 2.29
CA SER A 64 10.87 18.42 1.22
C SER A 64 10.74 19.94 1.39
N GLY A 65 9.92 20.42 2.33
CA GLY A 65 9.55 21.83 2.43
C GLY A 65 8.98 22.37 1.12
N ALA A 66 8.43 21.49 0.28
CA ALA A 66 8.17 21.76 -1.13
C ALA A 66 7.29 22.99 -1.31
N SER A 67 7.74 23.91 -2.17
CA SER A 67 6.90 24.98 -2.70
C SER A 67 5.68 24.36 -3.39
N VAL A 68 4.56 25.08 -3.37
CA VAL A 68 3.27 24.66 -3.98
C VAL A 68 3.41 24.25 -5.45
N GLU A 69 4.51 24.65 -6.10
CA GLU A 69 4.91 24.31 -7.46
C GLU A 69 5.21 22.82 -7.68
N LEU A 70 5.69 22.08 -6.67
CA LEU A 70 5.94 20.63 -6.76
C LEU A 70 4.72 19.78 -6.39
N ALA A 71 3.69 20.39 -5.80
CA ALA A 71 2.45 19.70 -5.42
C ALA A 71 1.77 18.97 -6.59
N PRO A 72 1.69 19.51 -7.83
CA PRO A 72 1.10 18.80 -8.96
C PRO A 72 1.87 17.52 -9.31
N LEU A 73 3.20 17.56 -9.27
CA LEU A 73 4.04 16.39 -9.57
C LEU A 73 3.87 15.30 -8.51
N LEU A 74 3.84 15.68 -7.24
CA LEU A 74 3.59 14.75 -6.13
C LEU A 74 2.20 14.14 -6.20
N LEU A 75 1.18 14.93 -6.55
CA LEU A 75 -0.19 14.44 -6.73
C LEU A 75 -0.30 13.46 -7.90
N VAL A 76 0.32 13.77 -9.04
CA VAL A 76 0.36 12.86 -10.19
C VAL A 76 1.10 11.57 -9.83
N GLY A 77 2.24 11.66 -9.15
CA GLY A 77 2.99 10.51 -8.67
C GLY A 77 2.16 9.63 -7.73
N ALA A 78 1.46 10.24 -6.78
CA ALA A 78 0.61 9.54 -5.83
C ALA A 78 -0.62 8.90 -6.49
N ALA A 79 -1.26 9.60 -7.42
CA ALA A 79 -2.36 9.04 -8.22
C ALA A 79 -1.88 7.86 -9.07
N GLY A 80 -0.69 7.97 -9.67
CA GLY A 80 -0.03 6.90 -10.41
C GLY A 80 0.25 5.68 -9.54
N LEU A 81 0.86 5.86 -8.37
CA LEU A 81 1.13 4.82 -7.38
C LEU A 81 -0.16 4.15 -6.88
N THR A 82 -1.19 4.94 -6.56
CA THR A 82 -2.49 4.43 -6.13
C THR A 82 -3.14 3.59 -7.24
N ALA A 83 -3.14 4.09 -8.48
CA ALA A 83 -3.70 3.37 -9.63
C ALA A 83 -2.90 2.10 -9.94
N TYR A 84 -1.58 2.15 -9.81
CA TYR A 84 -0.69 0.99 -9.94
C TYR A 84 -1.03 -0.06 -8.88
N GLY A 85 -1.06 0.32 -7.60
CA GLY A 85 -1.36 -0.58 -6.49
C GLY A 85 -2.77 -1.17 -6.58
N TYR A 86 -3.75 -0.40 -7.05
CA TYR A 86 -5.11 -0.88 -7.29
C TYR A 86 -5.19 -1.92 -8.41
N ARG A 87 -4.41 -1.75 -9.48
CA ARG A 87 -4.41 -2.70 -10.61
C ARG A 87 -3.54 -3.93 -10.38
N ALA A 88 -2.45 -3.78 -9.63
CA ALA A 88 -1.49 -4.85 -9.40
C ALA A 88 -2.00 -5.94 -8.46
N ALA A 89 -2.88 -5.60 -7.51
CA ALA A 89 -3.38 -6.56 -6.52
C ALA A 89 -4.67 -7.24 -6.97
N GLN A 90 -4.67 -8.57 -7.00
CA GLN A 90 -5.84 -9.41 -7.18
C GLN A 90 -6.01 -10.32 -5.97
N PHE A 91 -7.26 -10.62 -5.61
CA PHE A 91 -7.56 -11.49 -4.46
C PHE A 91 -8.32 -12.72 -4.94
N CYS A 92 -7.83 -13.90 -4.58
CA CYS A 92 -8.49 -15.16 -4.95
C CYS A 92 -9.70 -15.43 -4.06
N GLY A 93 -10.89 -15.58 -4.65
CA GLY A 93 -12.13 -15.92 -3.93
C GLY A 93 -12.10 -17.28 -3.24
N ARG A 94 -11.39 -18.26 -3.80
CA ARG A 94 -11.35 -19.63 -3.27
C ARG A 94 -10.39 -19.84 -2.11
N CYS A 95 -9.14 -19.36 -2.22
CA CYS A 95 -8.10 -19.61 -1.20
C CYS A 95 -7.71 -18.37 -0.39
N GLY A 96 -8.27 -17.19 -0.74
CA GLY A 96 -7.96 -15.93 -0.08
C GLY A 96 -6.58 -15.36 -0.40
N ALA A 97 -5.80 -15.97 -1.29
CA ALA A 97 -4.47 -15.51 -1.62
C ALA A 97 -4.50 -14.14 -2.32
N THR A 98 -3.63 -13.25 -1.86
CA THR A 98 -3.31 -12.00 -2.56
C THR A 98 -2.29 -12.29 -3.64
N VAL A 99 -2.61 -11.96 -4.87
CA VAL A 99 -1.78 -12.17 -6.06
C VAL A 99 -1.39 -10.80 -6.59
N PHE A 100 -0.10 -10.50 -6.56
CA PHE A 100 0.43 -9.30 -7.19
C PHE A 100 0.90 -9.64 -8.60
N SER A 101 0.33 -9.00 -9.61
CA SER A 101 0.81 -9.15 -10.99
C SER A 101 2.17 -8.48 -11.12
N ALA A 102 3.16 -9.18 -11.69
CA ALA A 102 4.44 -8.57 -12.04
C ALA A 102 4.28 -7.42 -13.06
N ASN A 103 3.24 -7.50 -13.90
CA ASN A 103 2.88 -6.45 -14.84
C ASN A 103 1.46 -5.92 -14.51
N PRO A 104 1.30 -4.67 -14.04
CA PRO A 104 -0.01 -4.10 -13.67
C PRO A 104 -0.97 -3.95 -14.87
N PHE A 105 -0.45 -4.03 -16.10
CA PHE A 105 -1.25 -3.99 -17.33
C PHE A 105 -1.76 -5.37 -17.73
N VAL A 106 -1.18 -6.45 -17.20
CA VAL A 106 -1.55 -7.83 -17.50
C VAL A 106 -2.08 -8.48 -16.23
N ARG A 107 -3.40 -8.67 -16.17
CA ARG A 107 -4.04 -9.34 -15.03
C ARG A 107 -3.83 -10.84 -15.10
N GLU A 108 -3.48 -11.42 -13.96
CA GLU A 108 -3.39 -12.87 -13.81
C GLU A 108 -4.76 -13.52 -13.91
N ARG A 109 -4.83 -14.62 -14.66
CA ARG A 109 -6.06 -15.37 -14.88
C ARG A 109 -6.28 -16.43 -13.80
N PHE A 110 -5.19 -16.98 -13.26
CA PHE A 110 -5.20 -18.10 -12.31
C PHE A 110 -4.42 -17.76 -11.05
N CYS A 111 -4.87 -18.30 -9.92
CA CYS A 111 -4.14 -18.17 -8.66
C CYS A 111 -2.95 -19.14 -8.63
N PRO A 112 -1.72 -18.69 -8.34
CA PRO A 112 -0.55 -19.57 -8.27
C PRO A 112 -0.59 -20.57 -7.11
N LYS A 113 -1.46 -20.34 -6.11
CA LYS A 113 -1.57 -21.20 -4.92
C LYS A 113 -2.60 -22.32 -5.06
N CYS A 114 -3.70 -22.09 -5.77
CA CYS A 114 -4.81 -23.05 -5.86
C CYS A 114 -5.33 -23.29 -7.28
N ALA A 115 -4.71 -22.68 -8.30
CA ALA A 115 -5.11 -22.75 -9.71
C ALA A 115 -6.56 -22.30 -10.02
N ALA A 116 -7.27 -21.70 -9.06
CA ALA A 116 -8.61 -21.15 -9.29
C ALA A 116 -8.54 -19.90 -10.17
N ARG A 117 -9.60 -19.63 -10.96
CA ARG A 117 -9.70 -18.43 -11.79
C ARG A 117 -9.92 -17.20 -10.92
N LEU A 118 -9.02 -16.22 -11.00
CA LEU A 118 -9.14 -14.95 -10.25
C LEU A 118 -10.30 -14.06 -10.74
N ARG A 119 -10.80 -14.30 -11.96
CA ARG A 119 -11.88 -13.52 -12.60
C ARG A 119 -13.27 -14.15 -12.48
N ALA A 120 -13.41 -15.41 -12.06
CA ALA A 120 -14.70 -16.11 -12.06
C ALA A 120 -15.48 -15.99 -10.74
N ASP A 121 -14.83 -15.58 -9.66
CA ASP A 121 -15.43 -15.49 -8.31
C ASP A 121 -15.71 -14.02 -7.92
N ALA A 122 -16.09 -13.21 -8.91
CA ALA A 122 -16.53 -11.82 -8.77
C ALA A 122 -18.02 -11.68 -9.13
N GLY A 123 -18.81 -12.68 -8.73
CA GLY A 123 -20.25 -12.52 -8.55
C GLY A 123 -20.52 -11.82 -7.23
#